data_AF-A0A2V6NL10-F1
#
_entry.id   AF-A0A2V6NL10-F1
#
_cell.length_a   1.000
_cell.length_b   1.000
_cell.length_c   1.000
_cell.angle_alpha   90.00
_cell.angle_beta   90.00
_cell.angle_gamma   90.00
#
_symmetry.space_group_name_H-M   'P 1'
#
loop_
_entity.id
_entity.type
_entity.pdbx_description
1 polymer ?
#
loop_
_entity_poly.entity_id
_entity_poly.type
_entity_poly.pdbx_seq_one_letter_code
_entity_poly.pdbx_strand_id
1 'polypeptide(L)'
;MLTAIIVAAGSSKRVGFDKLFSKIGDRSVLEHALAAFEEAESVSKIIVVCRDQKLIQDAINSAGFRKVRAVVRGGKRRQDSVQLGLKELTDNSAFVAVHDALWRRPLRTR
;
A
#
# COMPACT_ATOMS: atom_id res chain seq x y z
N MET A 1 9.03 -17.35 0.08
CA MET A 1 8.74 -16.07 0.77
C MET A 1 7.84 -15.21 -0.10
N LEU A 2 6.78 -14.63 0.46
CA LEU A 2 5.83 -13.76 -0.25
C LEU A 2 6.20 -12.29 -0.08
N THR A 3 6.15 -11.54 -1.18
CA THR A 3 6.25 -10.06 -1.19
C THR A 3 4.91 -9.47 -1.60
N ALA A 4 4.39 -8.52 -0.80
CA ALA A 4 3.17 -7.79 -1.12
C ALA A 4 3.50 -6.47 -1.83
N ILE A 5 2.81 -6.19 -2.94
CA ILE A 5 2.87 -4.91 -3.64
C ILE A 5 1.54 -4.21 -3.41
N ILE A 6 1.57 -3.11 -2.67
CA ILE A 6 0.40 -2.29 -2.37
C ILE A 6 0.34 -1.12 -3.34
N VAL A 7 -0.64 -1.12 -4.25
CA VAL A 7 -0.82 -0.05 -5.23
C VAL A 7 -1.74 1.02 -4.66
N ALA A 8 -1.13 2.14 -4.28
CA ALA A 8 -1.72 3.33 -3.66
C ALA A 8 -1.45 4.62 -4.48
N ALA A 9 -1.20 4.50 -5.79
CA ALA A 9 -0.93 5.66 -6.66
C ALA A 9 -2.20 6.36 -7.21
N GLY A 10 -3.38 5.85 -6.84
CA GLY A 10 -4.68 6.38 -7.27
C GLY A 10 -4.96 7.79 -6.75
N SER A 11 -5.72 8.57 -7.52
CA SER A 11 -6.03 9.98 -7.20
C SER A 11 -7.24 10.19 -6.29
N SER A 12 -7.96 9.13 -5.93
CA SER A 12 -9.26 9.21 -5.22
C SER A 12 -10.29 10.17 -5.84
N LYS A 13 -10.13 10.55 -7.12
CA LYS A 13 -10.92 11.60 -7.83
C LYS A 13 -12.44 11.46 -7.70
N ARG A 14 -12.96 10.24 -7.69
CA ARG A 14 -14.40 9.96 -7.57
C ARG A 14 -14.99 10.31 -6.20
N VAL A 15 -14.14 10.47 -5.20
CA VAL A 15 -14.55 10.65 -3.80
C VAL A 15 -14.15 12.01 -3.25
N GLY A 16 -13.39 12.82 -4.00
CA GLY A 16 -13.15 14.24 -3.71
C GLY A 16 -12.18 14.54 -2.58
N PHE A 17 -11.66 13.52 -1.88
CA PHE A 17 -10.66 13.66 -0.83
C PHE A 17 -9.61 12.55 -0.90
N ASP A 18 -8.46 12.75 -0.24
CA ASP A 18 -7.43 11.71 -0.16
C ASP A 18 -7.84 10.60 0.81
N LYS A 19 -8.29 9.49 0.21
CA LYS A 19 -8.72 8.31 0.95
C LYS A 19 -7.61 7.66 1.76
N LEU A 20 -6.36 7.68 1.30
CA LEU A 20 -5.28 6.95 1.95
C LEU A 20 -5.03 7.48 3.37
N PHE A 21 -5.14 8.79 3.53
CA PHE A 21 -4.96 9.50 4.79
C PHE A 21 -6.28 9.74 5.54
N SER A 22 -7.41 9.32 4.99
CA SER A 22 -8.68 9.37 5.71
C SER A 22 -8.65 8.44 6.90
N LYS A 23 -9.06 8.94 8.07
CA LYS A 23 -9.06 8.21 9.33
C LYS A 23 -10.27 7.28 9.45
N ILE A 24 -10.02 6.11 10.03
CA ILE A 24 -11.01 5.12 10.46
C ILE A 24 -10.61 4.72 11.88
N GLY A 25 -11.31 5.29 12.86
CA GLY A 25 -10.79 5.34 14.23
C GLY A 25 -9.48 6.13 14.27
N ASP A 26 -8.48 5.61 14.97
CA ASP A 26 -7.21 6.32 15.21
C ASP A 26 -6.20 6.17 14.06
N ARG A 27 -6.43 5.23 13.15
CA ARG A 27 -5.54 4.92 12.02
C ARG A 27 -6.14 5.36 10.69
N SER A 28 -5.28 5.75 9.77
CA SER A 28 -5.63 6.03 8.39
C SER A 28 -5.88 4.74 7.62
N VAL A 29 -6.57 4.84 6.49
CA VAL A 29 -6.78 3.70 5.58
C VAL A 29 -5.45 3.03 5.20
N LEU A 30 -4.41 3.81 4.93
CA LEU A 30 -3.09 3.30 4.61
C LEU A 30 -2.50 2.50 5.78
N GLU A 31 -2.57 3.05 6.99
CA GLU A 31 -2.06 2.39 8.20
C GLU A 31 -2.81 1.08 8.48
N HIS A 32 -4.13 1.04 8.28
CA HIS A 32 -4.92 -0.19 8.39
C HIS A 32 -4.48 -1.26 7.38
N ALA A 33 -4.29 -0.87 6.11
CA ALA A 33 -3.82 -1.79 5.09
C ALA A 33 -2.43 -2.33 5.43
N LEU A 34 -1.49 -1.44 5.78
CA LEU A 34 -0.12 -1.83 6.12
C LEU A 34 -0.06 -2.72 7.36
N ALA A 35 -0.86 -2.47 8.39
CA ALA A 35 -0.92 -3.29 9.59
C ALA A 35 -1.31 -4.74 9.26
N ALA A 36 -2.30 -4.95 8.38
CA ALA A 36 -2.71 -6.30 7.98
C ALA A 36 -1.57 -7.10 7.31
N PHE A 37 -0.74 -6.44 6.47
CA PHE A 37 0.42 -7.09 5.85
C PHE A 37 1.63 -7.19 6.80
N GLU A 38 1.78 -6.25 7.74
CA GLU A 38 2.80 -6.30 8.78
C GLU A 38 2.57 -7.50 9.72
N GLU A 39 1.32 -7.75 10.12
CA GLU A 39 0.93 -8.83 11.02
C GLU A 39 0.91 -10.21 10.34
N ALA A 40 0.70 -10.27 9.01
CA ALA A 40 0.68 -11.53 8.28
C ALA A 40 2.07 -12.20 8.20
N GLU A 41 2.26 -13.33 8.88
CA GLU A 41 3.51 -14.10 8.87
C GLU A 41 3.93 -14.58 7.48
N SER A 42 2.94 -14.87 6.61
CA SER A 42 3.19 -15.29 5.22
C SER A 42 3.89 -14.20 4.42
N VAL A 43 3.68 -12.92 4.76
CA VAL A 43 4.24 -11.76 4.08
C VAL A 43 5.56 -11.37 4.72
N SER A 44 6.63 -11.40 3.92
CA SER A 44 7.99 -11.10 4.38
C SER A 44 8.43 -9.68 4.07
N LYS A 45 7.90 -9.10 2.99
CA LYS A 45 8.27 -7.77 2.47
C LYS A 45 7.04 -7.09 1.90
N ILE A 46 7.02 -5.77 2.03
CA ILE A 46 5.99 -4.89 1.48
C ILE A 46 6.67 -3.85 0.60
N ILE A 47 6.15 -3.69 -0.61
CA ILE A 47 6.51 -2.62 -1.55
C ILE A 47 5.26 -1.74 -1.71
N VAL A 48 5.38 -0.46 -1.42
CA VAL A 48 4.27 0.49 -1.58
C VAL A 48 4.49 1.31 -2.84
N VAL A 49 3.52 1.31 -3.74
CA VAL A 49 3.57 2.12 -4.96
C VAL A 49 2.59 3.28 -4.81
N CYS A 50 3.07 4.51 -4.75
CA CYS A 50 2.28 5.69 -4.42
C CYS A 50 2.57 6.90 -5.32
N ARG A 51 1.81 7.99 -5.15
CA ARG A 51 2.07 9.24 -5.88
C ARG A 51 3.16 10.09 -5.23
N ASP A 52 3.03 10.28 -3.92
CA ASP A 52 3.94 11.05 -3.11
C ASP A 52 4.75 10.09 -2.23
N GLN A 53 6.00 9.85 -2.61
CA GLN A 53 6.87 8.92 -1.88
C GLN A 53 7.22 9.46 -0.50
N LYS A 54 7.45 10.78 -0.38
CA LYS A 54 7.89 11.40 0.86
C LYS A 54 6.79 11.30 1.91
N LEU A 55 5.57 11.73 1.55
CA LEU A 55 4.42 11.68 2.45
C LEU A 55 4.13 10.26 2.96
N ILE A 56 4.25 9.27 2.07
CA ILE A 56 4.01 7.86 2.41
C ILE A 56 5.14 7.30 3.28
N GLN A 57 6.39 7.64 2.97
CA GLN A 57 7.54 7.23 3.79
C GLN A 57 7.46 7.81 5.20
N ASP A 58 7.06 9.08 5.33
CA ASP A 58 6.88 9.74 6.64
C ASP A 58 5.78 9.05 7.46
N ALA A 59 4.65 8.71 6.84
CA ALA A 59 3.57 7.98 7.49
C ALA A 59 4.00 6.57 7.94
N ILE A 60 4.75 5.86 7.08
CA ILE A 60 5.27 4.52 7.37
C ILE A 60 6.24 4.54 8.55
N ASN A 61 7.16 5.50 8.55
CA ASN A 61 8.16 5.67 9.61
C ASN A 61 7.47 6.04 10.94
N SER A 62 6.50 6.96 10.89
CA SER A 62 5.76 7.42 12.08
C SER A 62 4.96 6.29 12.73
N ALA A 63 4.40 5.39 11.91
CA ALA A 63 3.64 4.23 12.38
C ALA A 63 4.51 3.00 12.74
N GLY A 64 5.81 3.04 12.44
CA GLY A 64 6.77 2.01 12.83
C GLY A 64 6.68 0.68 12.05
N PHE A 65 6.16 0.69 10.82
CA PHE A 65 6.09 -0.53 10.00
C PHE A 65 7.48 -0.99 9.53
N ARG A 66 7.82 -2.27 9.71
CA ARG A 66 9.18 -2.79 9.50
C ARG A 66 9.30 -3.67 8.26
N LYS A 67 8.20 -4.24 7.77
CA LYS A 67 8.21 -5.06 6.55
C LYS A 67 8.21 -4.23 5.27
N VAL A 68 7.95 -2.92 5.33
CA VAL A 68 8.08 -2.03 4.17
C VAL A 68 9.55 -1.91 3.78
N ARG A 69 9.88 -2.32 2.56
CA ARG A 69 11.26 -2.28 2.03
C ARG A 69 11.46 -1.22 0.95
N ALA A 70 10.40 -0.81 0.27
CA ALA A 70 10.47 0.20 -0.77
C ALA A 70 9.16 0.99 -0.87
N VAL A 71 9.30 2.28 -1.17
CA VAL A 71 8.21 3.18 -1.53
C VAL A 71 8.51 3.76 -2.92
N VAL A 72 7.70 3.41 -3.91
CA VAL A 72 7.97 3.64 -5.33
C VAL A 72 6.95 4.60 -5.89
N ARG A 73 7.40 5.52 -6.75
CA ARG A 73 6.49 6.40 -7.49
C ARG A 73 5.70 5.58 -8.52
N GLY A 74 4.38 5.66 -8.48
CA GLY A 74 3.48 5.01 -9.42
C GLY A 74 3.50 5.63 -10.81
N GLY A 75 3.12 4.82 -11.80
CA GLY A 75 3.03 5.22 -13.20
C GLY A 75 1.70 5.89 -13.55
N LYS A 76 1.52 6.23 -14.83
CA LYS A 76 0.31 6.91 -15.33
C LYS A 76 -0.93 6.03 -15.18
N ARG A 77 -0.80 4.73 -15.44
CA ARG A 77 -1.88 3.74 -15.31
C ARG A 77 -1.62 2.80 -14.15
N ARG A 78 -2.66 2.04 -13.78
CA ARG A 78 -2.57 1.01 -12.75
C ARG A 78 -1.55 -0.06 -13.13
N GLN A 79 -1.56 -0.58 -14.36
CA GLN A 79 -0.58 -1.58 -14.77
C GLN A 79 0.86 -1.06 -14.74
N ASP A 80 1.07 0.22 -15.07
CA ASP A 80 2.40 0.82 -15.01
C ASP A 80 2.89 0.88 -13.55
N SER A 81 2.00 1.18 -12.61
CA SER A 81 2.30 1.17 -11.17
C SER A 81 2.64 -0.23 -10.66
N VAL A 82 1.88 -1.26 -11.08
CA VAL A 82 2.18 -2.66 -10.75
C VAL A 82 3.55 -3.04 -11.31
N GLN A 83 3.82 -2.72 -12.57
CA GLN A 83 5.09 -3.01 -13.23
C GLN A 83 6.28 -2.36 -12.51
N LEU A 84 6.13 -1.13 -12.02
CA LEU A 84 7.16 -0.45 -11.26
C LEU A 84 7.38 -1.12 -9.89
N GLY A 85 6.31 -1.54 -9.21
CA GLY A 85 6.44 -2.32 -7.98
C GLY A 85 7.12 -3.67 -8.19
N LEU A 86 6.82 -4.36 -9.30
CA LEU A 86 7.46 -5.63 -9.66
C LEU A 86 8.97 -5.48 -9.91
N LYS A 87 9.42 -4.33 -10.41
CA LYS A 87 10.85 -4.06 -10.64
C LYS A 87 11.66 -3.93 -9.35
N GLU A 88 11.01 -3.65 -8.22
CA GLU A 88 11.65 -3.61 -6.90
C GLU A 88 11.72 -4.98 -6.22
N LEU A 89 11.20 -6.03 -6.87
CA LEU A 89 11.35 -7.37 -6.35
C LEU A 89 12.83 -7.78 -6.42
N THR A 90 13.27 -8.44 -5.36
CA THR A 90 14.57 -9.10 -5.31
C THR A 90 14.37 -10.58 -5.65
N ASP A 91 15.39 -11.21 -6.23
CA ASP A 91 15.37 -12.60 -6.74
C ASP A 91 14.93 -13.66 -5.72
N ASN A 92 14.94 -13.32 -4.42
CA ASN A 92 14.50 -14.20 -3.33
C ASN A 92 12.96 -14.23 -3.11
N SER A 93 12.17 -13.58 -3.96
CA SER A 93 10.69 -13.58 -3.85
C SER A 93 10.11 -14.79 -4.58
N ALA A 94 9.57 -15.77 -3.83
CA ALA A 94 8.95 -16.96 -4.43
C ALA A 94 7.53 -16.69 -4.95
N PHE A 95 6.82 -15.77 -4.29
CA PHE A 95 5.46 -15.39 -4.64
C PHE A 95 5.27 -13.88 -4.49
N VAL A 96 4.35 -13.32 -5.27
CA VAL A 96 4.01 -11.90 -5.27
C VAL A 96 2.50 -11.74 -5.19
N ALA A 97 2.04 -10.97 -4.21
CA ALA A 97 0.64 -10.56 -4.10
C ALA A 97 0.51 -9.08 -4.46
N VAL A 98 -0.31 -8.75 -5.44
CA VAL A 98 -0.64 -7.37 -5.80
C VAL A 98 -1.96 -6.99 -5.17
N HIS A 99 -1.95 -6.03 -4.26
CA HIS A 99 -3.13 -5.53 -3.57
C HIS A 99 -3.41 -4.08 -3.98
N ASP A 100 -4.64 -3.80 -4.37
CA ASP A 100 -5.08 -2.42 -4.53
C ASP A 100 -5.41 -1.86 -3.14
N ALA A 101 -4.82 -0.72 -2.78
CA ALA A 101 -5.19 0.03 -1.58
C ALA A 101 -6.55 0.74 -1.77
N LEU A 102 -7.58 -0.02 -2.14
CA LEU A 102 -8.94 0.44 -2.33
C LEU A 102 -9.74 0.13 -1.07
N TRP A 103 -9.80 1.09 -0.15
CA TRP A 103 -10.85 1.06 0.86
C TRP A 103 -12.20 1.37 0.21
N ARG A 104 -13.02 0.32 0.06
CA ARG A 104 -14.47 0.48 -0.01
C ARG A 104 -14.96 0.49 1.43
N ARG A 105 -15.74 1.51 1.82
CA ARG A 105 -16.52 1.48 3.06
C ARG A 105 -17.21 0.11 3.13
N PRO A 106 -17.06 -0.69 4.21
CA PRO A 106 -17.95 -1.82 4.42
C PRO A 106 -19.37 -1.26 4.38
N LEU A 107 -20.19 -1.80 3.49
CA LEU A 107 -21.60 -1.44 3.45
C LEU A 107 -22.17 -1.70 4.85
N ARG A 108 -22.81 -0.67 5.38
CA ARG A 108 -23.57 -0.67 6.63
C ARG A 108 -24.50 -1.90 6.63
N THR A 109 -24.20 -2.93 7.41
CA THR A 109 -25.17 -3.98 7.73
C THR A 109 -26.16 -3.36 8.71
N ARG A 110 -27.45 -3.34 8.31
CA ARG A 110 -28.53 -3.34 9.29
C ARG A 110 -28.71 -4.77 9.78
#